data_AF-A0A931PH63-F1
#
_entry.id   AF-A0A931PH63-F1
#
_cell.length_a   1.000
_cell.length_b   1.000
_cell.length_c   1.000
_cell.angle_alpha   90.00
_cell.angle_beta   90.00
_cell.angle_gamma   90.00
#
_symmetry.space_group_name_H-M   'P 1'
#
loop_
_entity.id
_entity.type
_entity.pdbx_description
1 polymer ?
#
loop_
_entity_poly.entity_id
_entity_poly.type
_entity_poly.pdbx_seq_one_letter_code
_entity_poly.pdbx_strand_id
1 'polypeptide(L)'
;MRDLIAALNETSWSIALRESLYVWPILEATHVLTIMLFAGTIMMVDLRLLSIGFRDIPVSEMTRRILPWTVAGFIVLAATGLLLLYAKPLHYYHNVFFRLKLLLLCAALANIIYFHRKAEADMAAWASGKAPFAARASAVISLCAWVSVIIAGRMIAYDWYDCSKLNPDGALSAFADCPRSSEAVAEAAARE
;
A
#
# COMPACT_ATOMS: atom_id res chain seq x y z
N MET A 1 9.93 18.33 -8.51
CA MET A 1 9.36 16.97 -8.36
C MET A 1 8.66 16.54 -9.64
N ARG A 2 7.74 17.34 -10.20
CA ARG A 2 7.15 17.11 -11.53
C ARG A 2 8.18 16.83 -12.63
N ASP A 3 9.24 17.63 -12.75
CA ASP A 3 10.24 17.46 -13.81
C ASP A 3 11.01 16.13 -13.71
N LEU A 4 11.27 15.67 -12.48
CA LEU A 4 11.90 14.37 -12.24
C LEU A 4 10.98 13.22 -12.66
N ILE A 5 9.68 13.32 -12.33
CA ILE A 5 8.67 12.30 -12.67
C ILE A 5 8.46 12.24 -14.19
N ALA A 6 8.43 13.40 -14.86
CA ALA A 6 8.38 13.48 -16.31
C ALA A 6 9.63 12.85 -16.96
N ALA A 7 10.82 13.15 -16.45
CA ALA A 7 12.07 12.56 -16.95
C ALA A 7 12.10 11.03 -16.81
N LEU A 8 11.52 10.47 -15.73
CA LEU A 8 11.40 9.02 -15.54
C LEU A 8 10.41 8.39 -16.54
N ASN A 9 9.31 9.08 -16.85
CA ASN A 9 8.27 8.60 -17.77
C ASN A 9 8.78 8.39 -19.21
N GLU A 10 9.75 9.19 -19.64
CA GLU A 10 10.30 9.16 -21.00
C GLU A 10 11.45 8.15 -21.17
N THR A 11 11.89 7.48 -20.09
CA THR A 11 12.97 6.51 -20.19
C THR A 11 12.54 5.26 -20.96
N SER A 12 13.42 4.76 -21.84
CA SER A 12 13.16 3.59 -22.69
C SER A 12 12.79 2.34 -21.88
N TRP A 13 13.29 2.20 -20.65
CA TRP A 13 12.95 1.10 -19.76
C TRP A 13 11.54 1.23 -19.18
N SER A 14 11.09 2.44 -18.84
CA SER A 14 9.72 2.70 -18.39
C SER A 14 8.71 2.38 -19.50
N ILE A 15 9.01 2.82 -20.73
CA ILE A 15 8.20 2.53 -21.92
C ILE A 15 8.16 1.02 -22.22
N ALA A 16 9.32 0.36 -22.24
CA ALA A 16 9.41 -1.08 -22.49
C ALA A 16 8.66 -1.92 -21.43
N LEU A 17 8.67 -1.50 -20.17
CA LEU A 17 7.93 -2.17 -19.10
C LEU A 17 6.41 -2.03 -19.28
N ARG A 18 5.91 -0.82 -19.57
CA ARG A 18 4.46 -0.55 -19.66
C ARG A 18 3.82 -1.05 -20.95
N GLU A 19 4.58 -1.13 -22.05
CA GLU A 19 4.09 -1.61 -23.35
C GLU A 19 4.24 -3.14 -23.51
N SER A 20 4.97 -3.80 -22.61
CA SER A 20 5.16 -5.25 -22.69
C SER A 20 3.88 -6.01 -22.37
N LEU A 21 3.42 -6.81 -23.34
CA LEU A 21 2.24 -7.67 -23.21
C LEU A 21 2.36 -8.72 -22.08
N TYR A 22 3.59 -9.14 -21.74
CA TYR A 22 3.81 -10.19 -20.75
C TYR A 22 4.39 -9.67 -19.44
N VAL A 23 5.34 -8.74 -19.50
CA VAL A 23 6.02 -8.25 -18.29
C VAL A 23 5.05 -7.48 -17.41
N TRP A 24 4.17 -6.65 -18.00
CA TRP A 24 3.21 -5.87 -17.23
C TRP A 24 2.22 -6.76 -16.45
N PRO A 25 1.48 -7.70 -17.07
CA PRO A 25 0.57 -8.57 -16.32
C PRO A 25 1.26 -9.45 -15.28
N ILE A 26 2.46 -9.96 -15.59
CA ILE A 26 3.22 -10.78 -14.64
C ILE A 26 3.64 -9.95 -13.43
N LEU A 27 4.09 -8.71 -13.65
CA LEU A 27 4.48 -7.79 -12.60
C LEU A 27 3.29 -7.43 -11.70
N GLU A 28 2.14 -7.08 -12.30
CA GLU A 28 0.90 -6.81 -11.56
C GLU A 28 0.42 -8.04 -10.77
N ALA A 29 0.39 -9.22 -11.40
CA ALA A 29 -0.02 -10.46 -10.74
C ALA A 29 0.90 -10.79 -9.56
N THR A 30 2.21 -10.68 -9.75
CA THR A 30 3.20 -10.90 -8.68
C THR A 30 3.01 -9.89 -7.54
N HIS A 31 2.73 -8.63 -7.86
CA HIS A 31 2.44 -7.61 -6.85
C HIS A 31 1.19 -7.98 -6.04
N VAL A 32 0.09 -8.38 -6.68
CA VAL A 32 -1.14 -8.76 -5.97
C VAL A 32 -0.96 -10.01 -5.11
N LEU A 33 -0.27 -11.03 -5.62
CA LEU A 33 0.02 -12.25 -4.85
C LEU A 33 0.88 -11.95 -3.60
N THR A 34 1.85 -11.05 -3.74
CA THR A 34 2.72 -10.67 -2.62
C THR A 34 2.01 -9.77 -1.61
N ILE A 35 1.04 -8.93 -2.05
CA ILE A 35 0.10 -8.26 -1.13
C ILE A 35 -0.67 -9.28 -0.32
N MET A 36 -1.23 -10.32 -0.96
CA MET A 36 -2.01 -11.36 -0.26
C MET A 36 -1.17 -12.09 0.79
N LEU A 37 0.08 -12.43 0.45
CA LEU A 37 1.00 -13.05 1.39
C LEU A 37 1.32 -12.11 2.56
N PHE A 38 1.77 -10.89 2.26
CA PHE A 38 2.24 -9.94 3.27
C PHE A 38 1.13 -9.39 4.17
N ALA A 39 0.03 -8.90 3.59
CA ALA A 39 -1.10 -8.42 4.37
C ALA A 39 -1.79 -9.59 5.09
N GLY A 40 -1.93 -10.75 4.43
CA GLY A 40 -2.53 -11.94 5.02
C GLY A 40 -1.78 -12.42 6.26
N THR A 41 -0.45 -12.44 6.24
CA THR A 41 0.35 -12.82 7.42
C THR A 41 0.18 -11.84 8.57
N ILE A 42 0.11 -10.53 8.31
CA ILE A 42 -0.18 -9.51 9.32
C ILE A 42 -1.58 -9.72 9.91
N MET A 43 -2.58 -9.89 9.05
CA MET A 43 -3.96 -10.12 9.47
C MET A 43 -4.11 -11.37 10.34
N MET A 44 -3.36 -12.44 10.08
CA MET A 44 -3.34 -13.64 10.92
C MET A 44 -2.88 -13.32 12.36
N VAL A 45 -1.81 -12.54 12.51
CA VAL A 45 -1.32 -12.10 13.83
C VAL A 45 -2.33 -11.17 14.51
N ASP A 46 -2.95 -10.26 13.77
CA ASP A 46 -3.97 -9.35 14.31
C ASP A 46 -5.21 -10.10 14.82
N LEU A 47 -5.70 -11.08 14.05
CA LEU A 47 -6.82 -11.94 14.46
C LEU A 47 -6.47 -12.75 15.71
N ARG A 48 -5.19 -13.14 15.86
CA ARG A 48 -4.71 -13.81 17.06
C ARG A 48 -4.66 -12.89 18.27
N LEU A 49 -4.19 -11.64 18.10
CA LEU A 49 -4.18 -10.61 19.15
C LEU A 49 -5.60 -10.31 19.62
N LEU A 50 -6.57 -10.27 18.71
CA LEU A 50 -7.98 -10.07 19.01
C LEU A 50 -8.65 -11.30 19.65
N SER A 51 -7.95 -12.43 19.74
CA SER A 51 -8.51 -13.72 20.17
C SER A 51 -9.72 -14.13 19.33
N ILE A 52 -9.73 -13.82 18.04
CA ILE A 52 -10.78 -14.26 17.10
C ILE A 52 -10.35 -15.54 16.39
N GLY A 53 -9.06 -15.65 16.04
CA GLY A 53 -8.45 -16.84 15.44
C GLY A 53 -7.20 -17.33 16.18
N PHE A 54 -6.76 -18.56 15.86
CA PHE A 54 -5.49 -19.15 16.32
C PHE A 54 -5.28 -19.19 17.84
N ARG A 55 -6.36 -19.25 18.63
CA ARG A 55 -6.35 -19.14 20.10
C ARG A 55 -5.42 -20.15 20.79
N ASP A 56 -5.25 -21.32 20.20
CA ASP A 56 -4.47 -22.43 20.76
C ASP A 56 -2.95 -22.23 20.64
N ILE A 57 -2.50 -21.26 19.84
CA ILE A 57 -1.08 -20.99 19.59
C ILE A 57 -0.66 -19.74 20.37
N PRO A 58 0.44 -19.75 21.13
CA PRO A 58 0.98 -18.54 21.76
C PRO A 58 1.32 -17.46 20.71
N VAL A 59 1.06 -16.20 21.03
CA VAL A 59 1.30 -15.07 20.10
C VAL A 59 2.76 -15.01 19.66
N SER A 60 3.69 -15.25 20.58
CA SER A 60 5.13 -15.26 20.32
C SER A 60 5.56 -16.34 19.31
N GLU A 61 5.02 -17.56 19.46
CA GLU A 61 5.31 -18.67 18.54
C GLU A 61 4.78 -18.38 17.13
N MET A 62 3.57 -17.83 17.06
CA MET A 62 2.93 -17.46 15.81
C MET A 62 3.71 -16.37 15.09
N THR A 63 4.04 -15.27 15.78
CA THR A 63 4.85 -14.18 15.21
C THR A 63 6.21 -14.69 14.73
N ARG A 64 6.90 -15.54 15.49
CA ARG A 64 8.21 -16.09 15.10
C ARG A 64 8.15 -16.90 13.80
N ARG A 65 7.10 -17.70 13.61
CA ARG A 65 6.93 -18.52 12.39
C ARG A 65 6.50 -17.69 11.18
N ILE A 66 5.69 -16.67 11.41
CA ILE A 66 5.11 -15.84 10.36
C ILE A 66 6.07 -14.75 9.88
N LEU A 67 6.90 -14.21 10.76
CA LEU A 67 7.78 -13.08 10.46
C LEU A 67 8.68 -13.29 9.22
N PRO A 68 9.34 -14.44 8.99
CA PRO A 68 10.12 -14.66 7.78
C PRO A 68 9.31 -14.53 6.49
N TRP A 69 8.07 -15.04 6.50
CA TRP A 69 7.14 -14.94 5.37
C TRP A 69 6.65 -13.50 5.16
N THR A 70 6.37 -12.79 6.25
CA THR A 70 6.01 -11.37 6.21
C THR A 70 7.16 -10.54 5.61
N VAL A 71 8.41 -10.77 6.02
CA VAL A 71 9.57 -10.04 5.49
C VAL A 71 9.83 -10.40 4.02
N ALA A 72 9.79 -11.69 3.67
CA ALA A 72 9.96 -12.11 2.28
C ALA A 72 8.87 -11.52 1.37
N GLY A 73 7.61 -11.59 1.80
CA GLY A 73 6.47 -10.97 1.11
C GLY A 73 6.65 -9.46 0.96
N PHE A 74 7.09 -8.76 2.01
CA PHE A 74 7.34 -7.32 1.97
C PHE A 74 8.44 -6.93 0.97
N ILE A 75 9.54 -7.67 0.90
CA ILE A 75 10.65 -7.37 -0.02
C ILE A 75 10.17 -7.43 -1.47
N VAL A 76 9.46 -8.51 -1.83
CA VAL A 76 8.94 -8.65 -3.20
C VAL A 76 7.82 -7.65 -3.47
N LEU A 77 6.96 -7.40 -2.49
CA LEU A 77 5.89 -6.41 -2.58
C LEU A 77 6.43 -4.99 -2.85
N ALA A 78 7.46 -4.59 -2.10
CA ALA A 78 8.10 -3.28 -2.25
C ALA A 78 8.82 -3.17 -3.59
N ALA A 79 9.59 -4.20 -3.99
CA ALA A 79 10.29 -4.21 -5.26
C ALA A 79 9.31 -4.10 -6.45
N THR A 80 8.27 -4.93 -6.47
CA THR A 80 7.25 -4.90 -7.53
C THR A 80 6.44 -3.61 -7.52
N GLY A 81 6.09 -3.07 -6.35
CA GLY A 81 5.38 -1.80 -6.25
C GLY A 81 6.18 -0.60 -6.76
N LEU A 82 7.50 -0.57 -6.48
CA LEU A 82 8.40 0.44 -7.02
C LEU A 82 8.56 0.32 -8.53
N LEU A 83 8.64 -0.90 -9.07
CA LEU A 83 8.68 -1.14 -10.51
C LEU A 83 7.39 -0.67 -11.20
N LEU A 84 6.22 -0.95 -10.62
CA LEU A 84 4.94 -0.48 -11.15
C LEU A 84 4.88 1.05 -11.16
N LEU A 85 5.27 1.70 -10.06
CA LEU A 85 5.37 3.16 -9.98
C LEU A 85 6.31 3.72 -11.04
N TYR A 86 7.47 3.09 -11.24
CA TYR A 86 8.46 3.51 -12.23
C TYR A 86 7.96 3.37 -13.68
N ALA A 87 7.09 2.39 -13.96
CA ALA A 87 6.57 2.15 -15.30
C ALA A 87 5.48 3.15 -15.74
N LYS A 88 4.72 3.74 -14.81
CA LYS A 88 3.73 4.80 -15.11
C LYS A 88 3.74 5.95 -14.08
N PRO A 89 4.87 6.67 -13.93
CA PRO A 89 5.11 7.54 -12.80
C PRO A 89 4.16 8.76 -12.77
N LEU A 90 3.78 9.31 -13.93
CA LEU A 90 2.83 10.43 -14.02
C LEU A 90 1.42 10.02 -13.61
N HIS A 91 0.93 8.90 -14.14
CA HIS A 91 -0.39 8.36 -13.82
C HIS A 91 -0.54 8.12 -12.31
N TYR A 92 0.41 7.43 -11.68
CA TYR A 92 0.36 7.21 -10.23
C TYR A 92 0.53 8.51 -9.43
N TYR A 93 1.30 9.49 -9.92
CA TYR A 93 1.51 10.75 -9.22
C TYR A 93 0.22 11.58 -9.11
N HIS A 94 -0.57 11.65 -10.17
CA HIS A 94 -1.83 12.40 -10.18
C HIS A 94 -3.03 11.60 -9.66
N ASN A 95 -2.89 10.28 -9.49
CA ASN A 95 -3.98 9.45 -8.99
C ASN A 95 -4.26 9.69 -7.49
N VAL A 96 -5.47 10.16 -7.18
CA VAL A 96 -5.94 10.42 -5.81
C VAL A 96 -5.83 9.18 -4.92
N PHE A 97 -6.19 8.00 -5.43
CA PHE A 97 -6.16 6.76 -4.66
C PHE A 97 -4.75 6.29 -4.38
N PHE A 98 -3.80 6.53 -5.29
CA PHE A 98 -2.39 6.25 -5.03
C PHE A 98 -1.86 7.11 -3.89
N ARG A 99 -2.16 8.42 -3.88
CA ARG A 99 -1.77 9.32 -2.77
C ARG A 99 -2.42 8.90 -1.44
N LEU A 100 -3.70 8.57 -1.46
CA LEU A 100 -4.39 8.04 -0.28
C LEU A 100 -3.74 6.74 0.22
N LYS A 101 -3.39 5.82 -0.69
CA LYS A 101 -2.66 4.59 -0.37
C LYS A 101 -1.34 4.89 0.33
N LEU A 102 -0.57 5.88 -0.13
CA LEU A 102 0.68 6.29 0.53
C LEU A 102 0.45 6.81 1.95
N LEU A 103 -0.58 7.63 2.18
CA LEU A 103 -0.94 8.10 3.52
C LEU A 103 -1.34 6.96 4.45
N LEU A 104 -2.13 6.00 3.95
CA LEU A 104 -2.53 4.81 4.69
C LEU A 104 -1.32 3.91 5.01
N LEU A 105 -0.37 3.76 4.09
CA LEU A 105 0.88 3.04 4.34
C LEU A 105 1.72 3.71 5.44
N CYS A 106 1.82 5.03 5.44
CA CYS A 106 2.48 5.78 6.51
C CYS A 106 1.78 5.56 7.87
N ALA A 107 0.44 5.58 7.89
CA ALA A 107 -0.33 5.30 9.11
C ALA A 107 -0.14 3.85 9.59
N ALA A 108 -0.11 2.87 8.68
CA ALA A 108 0.16 1.48 9.00
C ALA A 108 1.57 1.30 9.58
N LEU A 109 2.59 1.94 8.99
CA LEU A 109 3.95 1.91 9.50
C LEU A 109 4.05 2.54 10.90
N ALA A 110 3.40 3.68 11.13
CA ALA A 110 3.34 4.31 12.45
C ALA A 110 2.69 3.38 13.49
N ASN A 111 1.62 2.67 13.12
CA ASN A 111 0.98 1.68 13.99
C ASN A 111 1.91 0.48 14.28
N ILE A 112 2.66 -0.02 13.29
CA ILE A 112 3.64 -1.10 13.48
C ILE A 112 4.74 -0.68 14.45
N ILE A 113 5.29 0.53 14.28
CA ILE A 113 6.32 1.09 15.17
C ILE A 113 5.77 1.24 16.59
N TYR A 114 4.55 1.75 16.74
CA TYR A 114 3.88 1.84 18.04
C TYR A 114 3.71 0.46 18.69
N PHE A 115 3.28 -0.55 17.93
CA PHE A 115 3.11 -1.91 18.40
C PHE A 115 4.43 -2.53 18.88
N HIS A 116 5.50 -2.45 18.09
CA HIS A 116 6.81 -3.01 18.46
C HIS A 116 7.42 -2.28 19.68
N ARG A 117 7.22 -0.97 19.80
CA ARG A 117 7.79 -0.21 20.93
C ARG A 117 7.06 -0.42 22.25
N LYS A 118 5.75 -0.66 22.22
CA LYS A 118 4.91 -0.66 23.43
C LYS A 118 4.23 -1.99 23.72
N ALA A 119 3.71 -2.66 22.71
CA ALA A 119 3.00 -3.93 22.90
C ALA A 119 3.97 -5.12 22.91
N GLU A 120 5.00 -5.11 22.06
CA GLU A 120 5.96 -6.22 21.99
C GLU A 120 6.85 -6.33 23.24
N ALA A 121 7.21 -5.20 23.86
CA ALA A 121 8.00 -5.16 25.09
C ALA A 121 7.41 -6.03 26.22
N ASP A 122 6.09 -6.09 26.31
CA ASP A 122 5.38 -6.88 27.32
C ASP A 122 4.84 -8.22 26.78
N MET A 123 5.12 -8.59 25.52
CA MET A 123 4.50 -9.74 24.86
C MET A 123 4.75 -11.06 25.59
N ALA A 124 5.90 -11.20 26.24
CA ALA A 124 6.22 -12.37 27.06
C ALA A 124 5.25 -12.55 28.24
N ALA A 125 4.73 -11.45 28.81
CA ALA A 125 3.84 -11.48 29.98
C ALA A 125 2.42 -11.96 29.65
N TRP A 126 1.99 -11.88 28.38
CA TRP A 126 0.64 -12.25 27.94
C TRP A 126 0.62 -13.21 26.76
N ALA A 127 1.75 -13.87 26.46
CA ALA A 127 1.90 -14.75 25.30
C ALA A 127 0.87 -15.90 25.22
N SER A 128 0.46 -16.44 26.37
CA SER A 128 -0.55 -17.50 26.52
C SER A 128 -1.94 -16.98 26.91
N GLY A 129 -2.08 -15.68 27.14
CA GLY A 129 -3.29 -15.05 27.67
C GLY A 129 -3.99 -14.13 26.67
N LYS A 130 -4.95 -13.34 27.18
CA LYS A 130 -5.59 -12.27 26.41
C LYS A 130 -4.61 -11.10 26.30
N ALA A 131 -4.38 -10.65 25.07
CA ALA A 131 -3.56 -9.47 24.82
C ALA A 131 -4.17 -8.22 25.49
N PRO A 132 -3.33 -7.28 25.97
CA PRO A 132 -3.80 -6.04 26.59
C PRO A 132 -4.61 -5.21 25.60
N PHE A 133 -5.47 -4.33 26.11
CA PHE A 133 -6.35 -3.50 25.28
C PHE A 133 -5.59 -2.71 24.21
N ALA A 134 -4.42 -2.16 24.54
CA ALA A 134 -3.58 -1.42 23.59
C ALA A 134 -3.12 -2.27 22.40
N ALA A 135 -2.72 -3.53 22.62
CA ALA A 135 -2.33 -4.45 21.56
C ALA A 135 -3.53 -4.82 20.68
N ARG A 136 -4.70 -5.03 21.29
CA ARG A 136 -5.95 -5.30 20.56
C ARG A 136 -6.40 -4.11 19.72
N ALA A 137 -6.33 -2.90 20.26
CA ALA A 137 -6.66 -1.68 19.52
C ALA A 137 -5.73 -1.50 18.32
N SER A 138 -4.43 -1.72 18.51
CA SER A 138 -3.44 -1.67 17.42
C SER A 138 -3.71 -2.72 16.34
N ALA A 139 -4.15 -3.93 16.71
CA ALA A 139 -4.57 -4.96 15.76
C ALA A 139 -5.81 -4.53 14.94
N VAL A 140 -6.82 -3.90 15.56
CA VAL A 140 -7.98 -3.36 14.81
C VAL A 140 -7.54 -2.27 13.84
N ILE A 141 -6.69 -1.33 14.29
CA ILE A 141 -6.16 -0.26 13.44
C ILE A 141 -5.39 -0.84 12.26
N SER A 142 -4.55 -1.85 12.50
CA SER A 142 -3.79 -2.57 11.48
C SER A 142 -4.72 -3.21 10.45
N LEU A 143 -5.73 -3.97 10.89
CA LEU A 143 -6.72 -4.60 10.00
C LEU A 143 -7.43 -3.57 9.12
N CYS A 144 -7.94 -2.49 9.72
CA CYS A 144 -8.62 -1.43 8.99
C CYS A 144 -7.68 -0.74 8.00
N ALA A 145 -6.43 -0.48 8.39
CA ALA A 145 -5.43 0.15 7.53
C ALA A 145 -5.10 -0.74 6.32
N TRP A 146 -4.79 -2.03 6.52
CA TRP A 146 -4.45 -2.94 5.43
C TRP A 146 -5.61 -3.18 4.48
N VAL A 147 -6.83 -3.35 4.99
CA VAL A 147 -8.03 -3.45 4.14
C VAL A 147 -8.19 -2.17 3.31
N SER A 148 -8.02 -0.99 3.92
CA SER A 148 -8.10 0.29 3.21
C SER A 148 -7.01 0.45 2.16
N VAL A 149 -5.78 0.01 2.44
CA VAL A 149 -4.66 0.01 1.48
C VAL A 149 -4.95 -0.89 0.28
N ILE A 150 -5.53 -2.07 0.50
CA ILE A 150 -5.89 -3.02 -0.56
C ILE A 150 -7.02 -2.43 -1.42
N ILE A 151 -8.07 -1.88 -0.80
CA ILE A 151 -9.17 -1.22 -1.50
C ILE A 151 -8.62 -0.05 -2.32
N ALA A 152 -7.89 0.88 -1.69
CA ALA A 152 -7.29 2.02 -2.38
C ALA A 152 -6.39 1.58 -3.54
N GLY A 153 -5.60 0.51 -3.35
CA GLY A 153 -4.77 -0.07 -4.40
C GLY A 153 -5.58 -0.58 -5.61
N ARG A 154 -6.69 -1.27 -5.37
CA ARG A 154 -7.59 -1.69 -6.46
C ARG A 154 -8.27 -0.50 -7.12
N MET A 155 -8.58 0.53 -6.33
CA MET A 155 -9.24 1.74 -6.83
C MET A 155 -8.39 2.54 -7.82
N ILE A 156 -7.06 2.36 -7.83
CA ILE A 156 -6.16 3.03 -8.78
C ILE A 156 -6.49 2.67 -10.24
N ALA A 157 -6.96 1.46 -10.50
CA ALA A 157 -7.33 1.02 -11.85
C ALA A 157 -8.64 1.66 -12.37
N TYR A 158 -9.35 2.42 -11.53
CA TYR A 158 -10.56 3.13 -11.93
C TYR A 158 -10.28 4.63 -12.05
N ASP A 159 -10.46 5.11 -13.27
CA ASP A 159 -10.27 6.49 -13.72
C ASP A 159 -11.41 7.43 -13.28
N TRP A 160 -11.94 7.27 -12.07
CA TRP A 160 -13.07 8.09 -11.59
C TRP A 160 -12.65 9.50 -11.15
N TYR A 161 -11.39 9.66 -10.74
CA TYR A 161 -10.86 10.91 -10.19
C TYR A 161 -9.62 11.40 -10.98
N ASP A 162 -9.68 11.29 -12.30
CA ASP A 162 -8.65 11.89 -13.16
C ASP A 162 -8.75 13.41 -13.17
N CYS A 163 -7.63 14.07 -13.38
CA CYS A 163 -7.58 15.53 -13.50
C CYS A 163 -8.49 16.09 -14.59
N SER A 164 -8.81 15.32 -15.63
CA SER A 164 -9.75 15.70 -16.69
C SER A 164 -11.22 15.69 -16.27
N LYS A 165 -11.57 14.93 -15.22
CA LYS A 165 -12.95 14.73 -14.73
C LYS A 165 -13.21 15.50 -13.42
N LEU A 166 -12.16 15.97 -12.76
CA LEU A 166 -12.24 16.72 -11.51
C LEU A 166 -12.57 18.20 -11.75
N ASN A 167 -13.28 18.81 -10.80
CA ASN A 167 -13.48 20.26 -10.78
C ASN A 167 -12.12 20.97 -10.58
N PRO A 168 -11.70 21.91 -11.46
CA PRO A 168 -10.38 22.55 -11.40
C PRO A 168 -10.08 23.23 -10.05
N ASP A 169 -11.10 23.84 -9.44
CA ASP A 169 -10.98 24.55 -8.16
C ASP A 169 -11.35 23.69 -6.94
N GLY A 170 -11.50 22.37 -7.12
CA GLY A 170 -11.89 21.45 -6.06
C GLY A 170 -10.75 21.07 -5.11
N ALA A 171 -11.10 20.63 -3.90
CA ALA A 171 -10.11 20.08 -2.96
C ALA A 171 -9.39 18.83 -3.50
N LEU A 172 -10.07 18.03 -4.33
CA LEU A 172 -9.51 16.82 -4.94
C LEU A 172 -8.48 17.14 -6.04
N SER A 173 -8.69 18.18 -6.84
CA SER A 173 -7.71 18.61 -7.85
C SER A 173 -6.45 19.15 -7.18
N ALA A 174 -6.60 19.89 -6.07
CA ALA A 174 -5.48 20.34 -5.25
C ALA A 174 -4.72 19.15 -4.61
N PHE A 175 -5.46 18.16 -4.08
CA PHE A 175 -4.86 16.96 -3.48
C PHE A 175 -4.16 16.07 -4.51
N ALA A 176 -4.66 16.00 -5.75
CA ALA A 176 -4.05 15.30 -6.88
C ALA A 176 -2.94 16.11 -7.58
N ASP A 177 -2.72 17.37 -7.17
CA ASP A 177 -1.81 18.31 -7.81
C ASP A 177 -2.06 18.46 -9.32
N CYS A 178 -3.33 18.54 -9.71
CA CYS A 178 -3.76 18.66 -11.10
C CYS A 178 -3.38 20.03 -11.71
N PRO A 179 -3.08 20.10 -13.02
CA PRO A 179 -2.93 21.37 -13.73
C PRO A 179 -4.22 22.22 -13.65
N ARG A 180 -4.08 23.54 -13.51
CA ARG A 180 -5.24 24.45 -13.37
C ARG A 180 -5.90 24.86 -14.70
N SER A 181 -5.20 24.77 -15.83
CA SER A 181 -5.78 25.06 -17.15
C SER A 181 -6.21 23.79 -17.87
N SER A 182 -7.34 23.85 -18.57
CA SER A 182 -7.88 22.74 -19.37
C SER A 182 -6.91 22.28 -20.47
N GLU A 183 -6.15 23.21 -21.06
CA GLU A 183 -5.10 22.90 -22.04
C GLU A 183 -3.96 22.09 -21.41
N ALA A 184 -3.49 22.47 -20.22
CA ALA A 184 -2.44 21.73 -19.51
C ALA A 184 -2.94 20.36 -19.02
N VAL A 185 -4.23 20.22 -18.71
CA VAL A 185 -4.86 18.92 -18.39
C VAL A 185 -4.91 18.02 -19.62
N ALA A 186 -5.27 18.56 -20.80
CA ALA A 186 -5.26 17.81 -22.05
C ALA A 186 -3.84 17.39 -22.45
N GLU A 187 -2.86 18.27 -22.27
CA GLU A 187 -1.44 17.96 -22.51
C GLU A 187 -0.90 16.89 -21.54
N ALA A 188 -1.31 16.93 -20.26
CA ALA A 188 -0.94 15.92 -19.29
C ALA A 188 -1.56 14.56 -19.64
N ALA A 189 -2.84 14.53 -20.01
CA ALA A 189 -3.54 13.31 -20.41
C ALA A 189 -2.97 12.70 -21.71
N ALA A 190 -2.41 13.52 -22.61
CA ALA A 190 -1.76 13.05 -23.84
C ALA A 190 -0.35 12.47 -23.62
N ARG A 191 0.25 12.68 -22.44
CA ARG A 191 1.59 12.16 -22.06
C ARG A 191 1.53 10.89 -21.19
N GLU A 192 0.32 10.48 -20.80
CA GLU A 192 0.03 9.24 -20.06
C GLU A 192 -0.20 8.05 -21.00
#